data_AF-A0A6A1WV74-F1
#
_entry.id   AF-A0A6A1WV74-F1
#
_cell.length_a   1.000
_cell.length_b   1.000
_cell.length_c   1.000
_cell.angle_alpha   90.00
_cell.angle_beta   90.00
_cell.angle_gamma   90.00
#
_symmetry.space_group_name_H-M   'P 1'
#
loop_
_entity.id
_entity.type
_entity.pdbx_description
1 polymer ?
#
loop_
_entity_poly.entity_id
_entity_poly.type
_entity_poly.pdbx_seq_one_letter_code
_entity_poly.pdbx_strand_id
1 'polypeptide(L)'
;MWTSKDARENFEKIEALQLQHESEGRSYTEVEIFAEVLGMKAGYVRGLGHSVQSVGSSSSASSIDLSRRLEEARLEIKEMRARQMEYEALLVKRSEIEQMMREHQQMIEEQQQMIDEELMQMMEEKHQKKDKEQQKIMQEQQQNLVE
;
A
#
# COMPACT_ATOMS: atom_id res chain seq x y z
N MET A 1 40.73 -24.77 -12.85
CA MET A 1 41.72 -24.34 -13.84
C MET A 1 42.84 -23.64 -13.09
N TRP A 2 44.07 -24.18 -13.10
CA TRP A 2 45.20 -23.57 -12.40
C TRP A 2 45.63 -22.26 -13.06
N THR A 3 45.97 -21.23 -12.27
CA THR A 3 46.28 -19.87 -12.75
C THR A 3 47.69 -19.71 -13.32
N SER A 4 48.61 -20.63 -13.00
CA SER A 4 49.97 -20.68 -13.53
C SER A 4 50.45 -22.13 -13.65
N LYS A 5 51.37 -22.39 -14.58
CA LYS A 5 52.06 -23.69 -14.71
C LYS A 5 52.85 -24.01 -13.44
N ASP A 6 53.53 -23.02 -12.88
CA ASP A 6 54.33 -23.16 -11.65
C ASP A 6 53.45 -23.52 -10.44
N ALA A 7 52.22 -22.96 -10.38
CA ALA A 7 51.28 -23.28 -9.30
C ALA A 7 50.82 -24.74 -9.36
N ARG A 8 50.64 -25.27 -10.57
CA ARG A 8 50.30 -26.68 -10.79
C ARG A 8 51.47 -27.60 -10.42
N GLU A 9 52.67 -27.29 -10.91
CA GLU A 9 53.88 -28.11 -10.65
C GLU A 9 54.22 -28.14 -9.15
N ASN A 10 54.07 -27.02 -8.44
CA ASN A 10 54.27 -26.99 -6.98
C ASN A 10 53.24 -27.84 -6.23
N PHE A 11 51.98 -27.82 -6.66
CA PHE A 11 50.94 -28.65 -6.05
C PHE A 11 51.19 -30.15 -6.27
N GLU A 12 51.56 -30.54 -7.49
CA GLU A 12 51.94 -31.92 -7.81
C GLU A 12 53.16 -32.38 -6.99
N LYS A 13 54.15 -31.49 -6.77
CA LYS A 13 55.31 -31.76 -5.92
C LYS A 13 54.93 -31.95 -4.43
N ILE A 14 53.96 -31.18 -3.93
CA ILE A 14 53.42 -31.35 -2.57
C ILE A 14 52.78 -32.72 -2.40
N GLU A 15 51.90 -33.12 -3.33
CA GLU A 15 51.25 -34.44 -3.28
C GLU A 15 52.26 -35.58 -3.37
N ALA A 16 53.26 -35.49 -4.25
CA ALA A 16 54.29 -36.51 -4.40
C ALA A 16 55.12 -36.69 -3.12
N LEU A 17 55.49 -35.59 -2.45
CA LEU A 17 56.23 -35.64 -1.18
C LEU A 17 55.40 -36.25 -0.05
N GLN A 18 54.09 -35.99 0.00
CA GLN A 18 53.21 -36.61 0.98
C GLN A 18 53.10 -38.13 0.76
N LEU A 19 52.89 -38.56 -0.49
CA LEU A 19 52.78 -39.98 -0.86
C LEU A 19 54.06 -40.78 -0.64
N GLN A 20 55.23 -40.23 -1.01
CA GLN A 20 56.51 -40.89 -0.75
C GLN A 20 56.70 -41.10 0.75
N HIS A 21 56.31 -40.14 1.56
CA HIS A 21 56.62 -40.15 2.98
C HIS A 21 55.67 -41.01 3.82
N GLU A 22 54.42 -41.18 3.38
CA GLU A 22 53.52 -42.21 3.92
C GLU A 22 54.14 -43.61 3.79
N SER A 23 54.94 -43.85 2.75
CA SER A 23 55.68 -45.11 2.59
C SER A 23 56.93 -45.23 3.48
N GLU A 24 57.49 -44.10 3.94
CA GLU A 24 58.68 -44.05 4.82
C GLU A 24 58.34 -44.00 6.33
N GLY A 25 57.04 -43.88 6.68
CA GLY A 25 56.54 -44.00 8.06
C GLY A 25 56.87 -42.83 8.99
N ARG A 26 57.27 -41.68 8.42
CA ARG A 26 57.48 -40.41 9.14
C ARG A 26 56.34 -39.43 8.78
N SER A 27 56.20 -38.30 9.47
CA SER A 27 55.30 -37.19 9.04
C SER A 27 56.07 -35.90 8.79
N TYR A 28 56.12 -35.41 7.55
CA TYR A 28 56.71 -34.10 7.26
C TYR A 28 55.79 -33.04 7.87
N THR A 29 56.39 -32.10 8.59
CA THR A 29 55.66 -30.91 9.02
C THR A 29 55.39 -30.04 7.78
N GLU A 30 54.28 -29.33 7.79
CA GLU A 30 53.88 -28.48 6.66
C GLU A 30 54.97 -27.43 6.31
N VAL A 31 55.81 -27.05 7.28
CA VAL A 31 56.97 -26.16 7.07
C VAL A 31 58.05 -26.83 6.21
N GLU A 32 58.36 -28.09 6.47
CA GLU A 32 59.36 -28.85 5.70
C GLU A 32 58.90 -29.06 4.26
N ILE A 33 57.62 -29.37 4.05
CA ILE A 33 57.03 -29.50 2.71
C ILE A 33 57.16 -28.17 1.94
N PHE A 34 56.82 -27.05 2.57
CA PHE A 34 56.95 -25.75 1.91
C PHE A 34 58.39 -25.36 1.62
N ALA A 35 59.33 -25.67 2.54
CA ALA A 35 60.74 -25.41 2.31
C ALA A 35 61.29 -26.22 1.13
N GLU A 36 60.86 -27.47 0.96
CA GLU A 36 61.29 -28.34 -0.15
C GLU A 36 60.67 -27.93 -1.49
N VAL A 37 59.41 -27.47 -1.48
CA VAL A 37 58.67 -27.13 -2.70
C VAL A 37 59.00 -25.73 -3.18
N LEU A 38 58.95 -24.74 -2.28
CA LEU A 38 59.12 -23.32 -2.61
C LEU A 38 60.54 -22.79 -2.32
N GLY A 39 61.39 -23.59 -1.67
CA GLY A 39 62.70 -23.18 -1.16
C GLY A 39 62.61 -22.48 0.20
N MET A 40 63.74 -22.41 0.91
CA MET A 40 63.87 -21.60 2.13
C MET A 40 63.93 -20.10 1.78
N LYS A 41 62.78 -19.49 1.51
CA LYS A 41 62.67 -18.06 1.24
C LYS A 41 62.44 -17.29 2.54
N ALA A 42 63.43 -16.51 2.98
CA ALA A 42 63.29 -15.60 4.10
C ALA A 42 62.21 -14.53 3.79
N GLY A 43 61.18 -14.43 4.62
CA GLY A 43 60.13 -13.41 4.51
C GLY A 43 58.71 -13.93 4.28
N TYR A 44 58.52 -15.22 3.98
CA TYR A 44 57.18 -15.82 3.94
C TYR A 44 56.75 -16.22 5.37
N VAL A 45 56.04 -15.33 6.06
CA VAL A 45 55.43 -15.63 7.36
C VAL A 45 54.04 -16.22 7.13
N ARG A 46 53.81 -17.44 7.62
CA ARG A 46 52.48 -18.07 7.63
C ARG A 46 51.48 -17.15 8.35
N GLY A 47 50.38 -16.80 7.69
CA GLY A 47 49.27 -16.06 8.29
C GLY A 47 49.21 -14.55 8.01
N LEU A 48 50.15 -13.98 7.24
CA LEU A 48 50.08 -12.58 6.80
C LEU A 48 49.34 -12.41 5.45
N GLY A 49 48.24 -13.12 5.26
CA GLY A 49 47.31 -12.80 4.18
C GLY A 49 46.74 -11.40 4.41
N HIS A 50 46.67 -10.58 3.36
CA HIS A 50 45.99 -9.27 3.43
C HIS A 50 44.53 -9.47 3.84
N SER A 51 44.24 -9.24 5.12
CA SER A 51 42.89 -8.94 5.55
C SER A 51 42.60 -7.51 5.10
N VAL A 52 41.43 -7.27 4.53
CA VAL A 52 40.92 -5.91 4.37
C VAL A 52 40.96 -5.28 5.76
N GLN A 53 41.79 -4.26 5.96
CA GLN A 53 41.73 -3.44 7.16
C GLN A 53 40.27 -2.99 7.29
N SER A 54 39.60 -3.38 8.38
CA SER A 54 38.38 -2.70 8.79
C SER A 54 38.81 -1.29 9.16
N VAL A 55 38.75 -0.39 8.18
CA VAL A 55 38.93 1.03 8.38
C VAL A 55 37.87 1.43 9.38
N GLY A 56 38.33 2.00 10.50
CA GLY A 56 37.62 2.05 11.76
C GLY A 56 36.15 2.44 11.67
N SER A 57 35.36 1.82 12.55
CA SER A 57 33.98 2.16 12.85
C SER A 57 33.73 3.67 12.81
N SER A 58 33.24 4.16 11.68
CA SER A 58 32.65 5.49 11.56
C SER A 58 31.20 5.40 12.05
N SER A 59 30.99 5.11 13.33
CA SER A 59 29.64 4.79 13.85
C SER A 59 28.85 5.99 14.37
N SER A 60 29.41 7.20 14.41
CA SER A 60 28.70 8.37 14.95
C SER A 60 28.07 9.26 13.87
N ALA A 61 28.72 9.45 12.73
CA ALA A 61 28.18 10.29 11.66
C ALA A 61 27.01 9.65 10.89
N SER A 62 27.00 8.31 10.76
CA SER A 62 25.95 7.55 10.08
C SER A 62 24.69 7.35 10.94
N SER A 63 24.85 7.20 12.26
CA SER A 63 23.71 7.06 13.19
C SER A 63 22.91 8.35 13.30
N ILE A 64 23.57 9.52 13.31
CA ILE A 64 22.90 10.83 13.36
C ILE A 64 22.08 11.08 12.09
N ASP A 65 22.61 10.72 10.91
CA ASP A 65 21.87 10.84 9.64
C ASP A 65 20.63 9.92 9.59
N LEU A 66 20.75 8.69 10.09
CA LEU A 66 19.64 7.75 10.17
C LEU A 66 18.56 8.18 11.17
N SER A 67 18.94 8.65 12.37
CA SER A 67 17.99 9.13 13.36
C SER A 67 17.19 10.34 12.86
N ARG A 68 17.84 11.27 12.14
CA ARG A 68 17.18 12.40 11.51
C ARG A 68 16.16 11.95 10.46
N ARG A 69 16.56 11.08 9.51
CA ARG A 69 15.66 10.55 8.47
C ARG A 69 14.47 9.78 9.05
N LEU A 70 14.69 9.04 10.14
CA LEU A 70 13.61 8.32 10.83
C LEU A 70 12.57 9.28 11.42
N GLU A 71 13.02 10.38 12.01
CA GLU A 71 12.10 11.36 12.60
C GLU A 71 11.36 12.16 11.51
N GLU A 72 12.03 12.51 10.41
CA GLU A 72 11.40 13.11 9.23
C GLU A 72 10.30 12.19 8.67
N ALA A 73 10.59 10.89 8.45
CA ALA A 73 9.60 9.93 7.98
C ALA A 73 8.42 9.75 8.96
N ARG A 74 8.67 9.82 10.27
CA ARG A 74 7.60 9.77 11.28
C ARG A 74 6.68 10.98 11.20
N LEU A 75 7.24 12.18 10.99
CA LEU A 75 6.47 13.39 10.82
C LEU A 75 5.64 13.35 9.53
N GLU A 76 6.24 12.90 8.42
CA GLU A 76 5.54 12.74 7.14
C GLU A 76 4.35 11.78 7.26
N ILE A 77 4.52 10.63 7.93
CA ILE A 77 3.42 9.69 8.19
C ILE A 77 2.30 10.33 9.01
N LYS A 78 2.64 11.14 10.03
CA LYS A 78 1.63 11.87 10.83
C LYS A 78 0.87 12.88 9.98
N GLU A 79 1.57 13.63 9.12
CA GLU A 79 0.98 14.61 8.21
C GLU A 79 0.04 13.95 7.19
N MET A 80 0.46 12.83 6.59
CA MET A 80 -0.38 12.05 5.68
C MET A 80 -1.66 11.55 6.36
N ARG A 81 -1.55 11.05 7.60
CA ARG A 81 -2.71 10.62 8.38
C ARG A 81 -3.66 11.77 8.72
N ALA A 82 -3.12 12.95 9.06
CA ALA A 82 -3.93 14.14 9.31
C ALA A 82 -4.71 14.54 8.05
N ARG A 83 -4.05 14.59 6.89
CA ARG A 83 -4.71 14.84 5.59
C ARG A 83 -5.77 13.80 5.28
N GLN A 84 -5.50 12.52 5.54
CA GLN A 84 -6.48 11.45 5.32
C GLN A 84 -7.75 11.69 6.14
N MET A 85 -7.61 12.04 7.42
CA MET A 85 -8.76 12.36 8.28
C MET A 85 -9.54 13.58 7.77
N GLU A 86 -8.85 14.59 7.23
CA GLU A 86 -9.51 15.75 6.61
C GLU A 86 -10.33 15.34 5.39
N TYR A 87 -9.80 14.47 4.53
CA TYR A 87 -10.53 13.92 3.38
C TYR A 87 -11.75 13.10 3.81
N GLU A 88 -11.60 12.24 4.81
CA GLU A 88 -12.72 11.46 5.36
C GLU A 88 -13.82 12.39 5.93
N ALA A 89 -13.45 13.44 6.66
CA ALA A 89 -14.39 14.43 7.17
C ALA A 89 -15.12 15.19 6.05
N LEU A 90 -14.43 15.51 4.95
CA LEU A 90 -15.05 16.14 3.78
C LEU A 90 -16.04 15.20 3.09
N LEU A 91 -15.75 13.91 3.00
CA LEU A 91 -16.68 12.93 2.43
C LEU A 91 -17.95 12.81 3.26
N VAL A 92 -17.85 12.82 4.58
CA VAL A 92 -19.02 12.83 5.48
C VAL A 92 -19.88 14.06 5.22
N LYS A 93 -19.28 15.27 5.21
CA LYS A 93 -20.00 16.53 4.91
C LYS A 93 -20.67 16.50 3.54
N ARG A 94 -20.00 15.94 2.53
CA ARG A 94 -20.56 15.79 1.18
C ARG A 94 -21.80 14.89 1.21
N SER A 95 -21.75 13.76 1.92
CA SER A 95 -22.89 12.87 2.07
C SER A 95 -24.05 13.52 2.83
N GLU A 96 -23.79 14.32 3.86
CA GLU A 96 -24.82 15.09 4.58
C GLU A 96 -25.55 16.08 3.65
N ILE A 97 -24.80 16.82 2.83
CA ILE A 97 -25.38 17.76 1.86
C ILE A 97 -26.19 17.01 0.81
N GLU A 98 -25.66 15.90 0.28
CA GLU A 98 -26.40 15.06 -0.68
C GLU A 98 -27.69 14.50 -0.07
N GLN A 99 -27.68 14.12 1.21
CA GLN A 99 -28.88 13.66 1.91
C GLN A 99 -29.89 14.79 2.06
N MET A 100 -29.46 15.97 2.52
CA MET A 100 -30.34 17.13 2.66
C MET A 100 -30.99 17.52 1.33
N MET A 101 -30.26 17.45 0.21
CA MET A 101 -30.84 17.71 -1.11
C MET A 101 -31.89 16.66 -1.50
N ARG A 102 -31.67 15.38 -1.18
CA ARG A 102 -32.67 14.34 -1.42
C ARG A 102 -33.94 14.56 -0.60
N GLU A 103 -33.80 14.89 0.68
CA GLU A 103 -34.93 15.16 1.56
C GLU A 103 -35.71 16.40 1.11
N HIS A 104 -35.01 17.47 0.74
CA HIS A 104 -35.65 18.67 0.21
C HIS A 104 -36.39 18.39 -1.12
N GLN A 105 -35.81 17.57 -1.99
CA GLN A 105 -36.44 17.18 -3.25
C GLN A 105 -37.72 16.36 -3.00
N GLN A 106 -37.67 15.40 -2.07
CA GLN A 106 -38.86 14.62 -1.66
C GLN A 106 -39.97 15.53 -1.13
N MET A 107 -39.61 16.51 -0.29
CA MET A 107 -40.58 17.49 0.23
C MET A 107 -41.25 18.29 -0.89
N ILE A 108 -40.50 18.72 -1.90
CA ILE A 108 -41.06 19.43 -3.05
C ILE A 108 -42.03 18.53 -3.84
N GLU A 109 -41.65 17.26 -4.06
CA GLU A 109 -42.48 16.29 -4.77
C GLU A 109 -43.78 15.99 -4.02
N GLU A 110 -43.71 15.79 -2.71
CA GLU A 110 -44.89 15.59 -1.85
C GLU A 110 -45.80 16.82 -1.87
N GLN A 111 -45.24 18.04 -1.80
CA GLN A 111 -46.03 19.26 -1.94
C GLN A 111 -46.72 19.35 -3.29
N GLN A 112 -46.02 19.00 -4.37
CA GLN A 112 -46.60 19.01 -5.71
C GLN A 112 -47.73 17.99 -5.83
N GLN A 113 -47.55 16.78 -5.29
CA GLN A 113 -48.60 15.76 -5.25
C GLN A 113 -49.83 16.23 -4.48
N MET A 114 -49.65 16.87 -3.32
CA MET A 114 -50.77 17.44 -2.57
C MET A 114 -51.52 18.50 -3.37
N ILE A 115 -50.81 19.39 -4.06
CA ILE A 115 -51.43 20.42 -4.91
C ILE A 115 -52.23 19.77 -6.05
N ASP A 116 -51.66 18.76 -6.70
CA ASP A 116 -52.30 18.07 -7.82
C ASP A 116 -53.54 17.28 -7.37
N GLU A 117 -53.47 16.63 -6.20
CA GLU A 117 -54.61 15.94 -5.57
C GLU A 117 -55.73 16.90 -5.18
N GLU A 118 -55.39 18.04 -4.55
CA GLU A 118 -56.37 19.07 -4.18
C GLU A 118 -57.04 19.67 -5.43
N LEU A 119 -56.27 19.90 -6.50
CA LEU A 119 -56.79 20.35 -7.78
C LEU A 119 -57.76 19.33 -8.39
N MET A 120 -57.43 18.04 -8.33
CA MET A 120 -58.29 16.95 -8.81
C MET A 120 -59.60 16.91 -8.03
N GLN A 121 -59.55 16.99 -6.69
CA GLN A 121 -60.74 17.02 -5.83
C GLN A 121 -61.64 18.22 -6.17
N MET A 122 -61.06 19.41 -6.32
CA MET A 122 -61.82 20.62 -6.66
C MET A 122 -62.54 20.47 -8.02
N MET A 123 -61.87 19.90 -9.02
CA MET A 123 -62.49 19.65 -10.33
C MET A 123 -63.64 18.64 -10.23
N GLU A 124 -63.43 17.54 -9.51
CA GLU A 124 -64.45 16.50 -9.28
C GLU A 124 -65.69 17.08 -8.59
N GLU A 125 -65.50 17.85 -7.51
CA GLU A 125 -66.60 18.52 -6.82
C GLU A 125 -67.37 19.48 -7.72
N LYS A 126 -66.66 20.23 -8.56
CA LYS A 126 -67.29 21.17 -9.49
C LYS A 126 -68.13 20.44 -10.52
N HIS A 127 -67.65 19.32 -11.03
CA HIS A 127 -68.43 18.45 -11.92
C HIS A 127 -69.68 17.93 -11.22
N GLN A 128 -69.54 17.36 -10.02
CA GLN A 128 -70.68 16.88 -9.24
C GLN A 128 -71.70 17.98 -8.91
N LYS A 129 -71.25 19.18 -8.57
CA LYS A 129 -72.13 20.34 -8.30
C LYS A 129 -72.92 20.71 -9.56
N LYS A 130 -72.26 20.78 -10.71
CA LYS A 130 -72.90 21.09 -11.99
C LYS A 130 -73.93 20.03 -12.37
N ASP A 131 -73.63 18.76 -12.20
CA ASP A 131 -74.53 17.65 -12.53
C ASP A 131 -75.77 17.67 -11.61
N LYS A 132 -75.58 17.89 -10.31
CA LYS A 132 -76.68 18.05 -9.34
C LYS A 132 -77.57 19.26 -9.69
N GLU A 133 -76.97 20.37 -10.09
CA GLU A 133 -77.70 21.57 -10.49
C GLU A 133 -78.53 21.33 -11.76
N GLN A 134 -77.96 20.66 -12.77
CA GLN A 134 -78.69 20.25 -13.97
C GLN A 134 -79.86 19.32 -13.65
N GLN A 135 -79.65 18.35 -12.74
CA GLN A 135 -80.70 17.44 -12.32
C GLN A 135 -81.83 18.17 -11.58
N LYS A 136 -81.50 19.15 -10.72
CA LYS A 136 -82.47 19.99 -10.01
C LYS A 136 -83.33 20.80 -10.99
N ILE A 137 -82.69 21.45 -11.97
CA ILE A 137 -83.40 22.21 -13.01
C ILE A 137 -84.37 21.31 -13.79
N MET A 138 -83.96 20.09 -14.14
CA MET A 138 -84.80 19.13 -14.85
C MET A 138 -86.02 18.71 -14.02
N GLN A 139 -85.84 18.48 -12.71
CA GLN A 139 -86.92 18.12 -11.80
C GLN A 139 -87.92 19.28 -11.62
N GLU A 140 -87.44 20.50 -11.44
CA GLU A 140 -88.29 21.69 -11.32
C GLU A 140 -89.11 21.93 -12.60
N GLN A 141 -88.51 21.75 -13.78
CA GLN A 141 -89.24 21.82 -15.05
C GLN A 141 -90.36 20.76 -15.15
N GLN A 142 -90.13 19.54 -14.65
CA GLN A 142 -91.16 18.50 -14.64
C GLN A 142 -92.29 18.81 -13.65
N GLN A 143 -91.97 19.38 -12.48
CA GLN A 143 -92.97 19.75 -11.48
C GLN A 143 -93.87 20.90 -11.96
N ASN A 144 -93.30 21.92 -12.60
CA ASN A 144 -94.05 23.06 -13.15
C ASN A 144 -94.96 22.71 -14.34
N LEU A 145 -94.84 21.52 -14.93
CA LEU A 145 -95.71 21.05 -16.01
C LEU A 145 -96.92 20.23 -15.50
N VAL A 146 -96.95 19.89 -14.21
CA VAL A 146 -97.97 19.03 -13.59
C VAL A 146 -98.93 19.82 -12.67
N GLU A 147 -98.58 21.05 -12.28
CA GLU A 147 -99.48 22.05 -11.65
C GLU A 147 -100.20 22.92 -12.70
#